data_AF-A0AAP5G1M8-F1
#
_entry.id   AF-A0AAP5G1M8-F1
#
_cell.length_a   1.000
_cell.length_b   1.000
_cell.length_c   1.000
_cell.angle_alpha   90.00
_cell.angle_beta   90.00
_cell.angle_gamma   90.00
#
_symmetry.space_group_name_H-M   'P 1'
#
loop_
_entity.id
_entity.type
_entity.pdbx_description
1 polymer ?
#
loop_
_entity_poly.entity_id
_entity_poly.type
_entity_poly.pdbx_seq_one_letter_code
_entity_poly.pdbx_strand_id
1 'polypeptide(L)'
;MSCECSGAALTCCPDKNYVQDKVCSPWSGTVVATAITNVLYNNNINQNVIGTGFVRYDVGPAAITLTVLDSAGNTLDTQTLNPGTSIAFTYRRFETIEVTLPAATAGTYQGEFCITTRYPLS
;
A
#
# COMPACT_ATOMS: atom_id res chain seq x y z
N MET A 1 -8.49 1.78 -37.35
CA MET A 1 -9.85 1.26 -37.61
C MET A 1 -10.55 1.24 -36.26
N SER A 2 -11.52 2.12 -36.07
CA SER A 2 -12.19 2.38 -34.79
C SER A 2 -13.17 1.26 -34.45
N CYS A 3 -13.05 0.67 -33.25
CA CYS A 3 -14.05 -0.25 -32.70
C CYS A 3 -15.05 0.53 -31.85
N GLU A 4 -16.33 0.48 -32.24
CA GLU A 4 -17.45 0.96 -31.42
C GLU A 4 -17.92 -0.17 -30.48
N CYS A 5 -18.14 0.17 -29.20
CA CYS A 5 -18.61 -0.74 -28.18
C CYS A 5 -20.12 -1.04 -28.38
N SER A 6 -20.46 -2.23 -28.88
CA SER A 6 -21.86 -2.72 -28.91
C SER A 6 -22.12 -3.73 -27.80
N GLY A 7 -23.23 -3.56 -27.06
CA GLY A 7 -23.61 -4.38 -25.89
C GLY A 7 -24.14 -5.79 -26.19
N ALA A 8 -23.93 -6.35 -27.39
CA ALA A 8 -24.54 -7.62 -27.82
C ALA A 8 -23.56 -8.69 -28.32
N ALA A 9 -22.24 -8.43 -28.34
CA ALA A 9 -21.25 -9.42 -28.75
C ALA A 9 -19.94 -9.27 -27.95
N LEU A 10 -19.23 -10.40 -27.72
CA LEU A 10 -17.90 -10.42 -27.13
C LEU A 10 -16.88 -9.84 -28.12
N THR A 11 -16.83 -8.51 -28.22
CA THR A 11 -15.81 -7.79 -28.98
C THR A 11 -14.61 -7.48 -28.11
N CYS A 12 -13.39 -7.68 -28.64
CA CYS A 12 -12.15 -7.31 -27.97
C CYS A 12 -12.18 -5.83 -27.59
N CYS A 13 -12.16 -5.53 -26.28
CA CYS A 13 -11.95 -4.18 -25.80
C CYS A 13 -10.62 -3.64 -26.37
N PRO A 14 -10.51 -2.32 -26.64
CA PRO A 14 -9.24 -1.73 -27.03
C PRO A 14 -8.16 -2.08 -25.99
N ASP A 15 -6.92 -2.26 -26.48
CA ASP A 15 -5.77 -2.58 -25.64
C ASP A 15 -5.69 -1.55 -24.50
N LYS A 16 -5.82 -2.05 -23.26
CA LYS A 16 -5.66 -1.21 -22.09
C LYS A 16 -4.17 -1.13 -21.79
N ASN A 17 -3.57 0.00 -22.14
CA ASN A 17 -2.19 0.28 -21.77
C ASN A 17 -2.15 0.59 -20.26
N TYR A 18 -1.31 -0.15 -19.54
CA TYR A 18 -1.09 0.06 -18.11
C TYR A 18 0.40 0.31 -17.87
N VAL A 19 0.72 1.25 -16.99
CA VAL A 19 2.03 1.29 -16.35
C VAL A 19 2.02 0.31 -15.18
N GLN A 20 3.12 -0.40 -15.01
CA GLN A 20 3.37 -1.19 -13.81
C GLN A 20 4.69 -0.76 -13.18
N ASP A 21 4.61 -0.13 -12.02
CA ASP A 21 5.79 0.27 -11.24
C ASP A 21 5.99 -0.68 -10.07
N LYS A 22 7.24 -1.00 -9.77
CA LYS A 22 7.62 -1.77 -8.59
C LYS A 22 8.59 -0.98 -7.75
N VAL A 23 8.21 -0.74 -6.50
CA VAL A 23 9.05 -0.04 -5.52
C VAL A 23 9.17 -0.92 -4.29
N CYS A 24 10.40 -1.25 -3.91
CA CYS A 24 10.69 -1.86 -2.62
C CYS A 24 11.64 -0.95 -1.85
N SER A 25 11.38 -0.72 -0.57
CA SER A 25 12.21 0.09 0.30
C SER A 25 12.25 -0.51 1.71
N PRO A 26 13.42 -0.50 2.37
CA PRO A 26 13.47 -0.75 3.80
C PRO A 26 12.82 0.44 4.53
N TRP A 27 12.15 0.15 5.63
CA TRP A 27 11.61 1.18 6.53
C TRP A 27 12.12 0.97 7.94
N SER A 28 12.28 2.06 8.67
CA SER A 28 12.63 2.01 10.09
C SER A 28 12.02 3.19 10.83
N GLY A 29 11.76 3.02 12.13
CA GLY A 29 11.34 4.09 13.01
C GLY A 29 11.71 3.80 14.46
N THR A 30 12.13 4.82 15.20
CA THR A 30 12.54 4.69 16.60
C THR A 30 11.54 5.41 17.49
N VAL A 31 10.80 4.64 18.30
CA VAL A 31 9.86 5.18 19.28
C VAL A 31 10.58 5.42 20.61
N VAL A 32 10.34 6.59 21.22
CA VAL A 32 10.86 6.92 22.56
C VAL A 32 9.70 7.10 23.56
N ALA A 33 8.73 7.96 23.26
CA ALA A 33 7.59 8.23 24.15
C ALA A 33 6.26 8.51 23.43
N THR A 34 6.29 8.69 22.11
CA THR A 34 5.11 9.05 21.30
C THR A 34 4.96 8.06 20.16
N ALA A 35 3.72 7.73 19.82
CA ALA A 35 3.43 6.90 18.66
C ALA A 35 3.92 7.61 17.40
N ILE A 36 4.44 6.82 16.46
CA ILE A 36 4.96 7.34 15.20
C ILE A 36 4.13 6.73 14.08
N THR A 37 3.59 7.58 13.22
CA THR A 37 3.01 7.16 11.94
C THR A 37 4.09 7.24 10.88
N ASN A 38 4.43 6.11 10.28
CA ASN A 38 5.40 6.01 9.21
C ASN A 38 4.67 5.73 7.90
N VAL A 39 4.69 6.69 6.99
CA VAL A 39 4.05 6.57 5.68
C VAL A 39 4.96 5.76 4.76
N LEU A 40 4.53 4.55 4.40
CA LEU A 40 5.29 3.63 3.55
C LEU A 40 5.05 3.91 2.06
N TYR A 41 3.84 4.35 1.72
CA TYR A 41 3.48 4.70 0.34
C TYR A 41 2.42 5.80 0.34
N ASN A 42 2.57 6.74 -0.58
CA ASN A 42 1.59 7.78 -0.85
C ASN A 42 1.39 7.90 -2.37
N ASN A 43 0.16 7.71 -2.84
CA ASN A 43 -0.19 7.93 -4.23
C ASN A 43 -0.25 9.43 -4.51
N ASN A 44 0.69 9.93 -5.30
CA ASN A 44 0.71 11.32 -5.76
C ASN A 44 0.17 11.47 -7.20
N ILE A 45 -0.33 10.39 -7.78
CA ILE A 45 -0.93 10.39 -9.12
C ILE A 45 -2.43 10.55 -8.92
N ASN A 46 -3.04 11.57 -9.55
CA ASN A 46 -4.49 11.83 -9.54
C ASN A 46 -5.28 10.79 -10.38
N GLN A 47 -4.99 9.51 -10.17
CA GLN A 47 -5.59 8.38 -10.86
C GLN A 47 -5.83 7.24 -9.88
N ASN A 48 -6.80 6.39 -10.20
CA ASN A 48 -7.08 5.21 -9.38
C ASN A 48 -6.02 4.14 -9.61
N VAL A 49 -5.17 3.93 -8.60
CA VAL A 49 -4.13 2.90 -8.59
C VAL A 49 -4.65 1.60 -7.99
N ILE A 50 -4.17 0.48 -8.54
CA ILE A 50 -4.27 -0.86 -7.92
C ILE A 50 -2.87 -1.25 -7.47
N GLY A 51 -2.70 -1.65 -6.22
CA GLY A 51 -1.41 -1.96 -5.63
C GLY A 51 -1.43 -3.35 -5.00
N THR A 52 -0.51 -4.20 -5.43
CA THR A 52 -0.26 -5.51 -4.81
C THR A 52 1.15 -5.52 -4.24
N GLY A 53 1.32 -6.01 -3.03
CA GLY A 53 2.59 -5.90 -2.35
C GLY A 53 2.65 -6.68 -1.05
N PHE A 54 3.68 -6.40 -0.28
CA PHE A 54 3.81 -6.91 1.07
C PHE A 54 4.40 -5.85 2.00
N VAL A 55 4.06 -6.00 3.29
CA VAL A 55 4.76 -5.34 4.38
C VAL A 55 5.38 -6.44 5.22
N ARG A 56 6.70 -6.39 5.35
CA ARG A 56 7.47 -7.26 6.22
C ARG A 56 7.89 -6.47 7.45
N TYR A 57 7.63 -7.03 8.62
CA TYR A 57 8.07 -6.47 9.88
C TYR A 57 9.13 -7.39 10.48
N ASP A 58 10.40 -7.04 10.26
CA ASP A 58 11.54 -7.90 10.57
C ASP A 58 11.81 -7.96 12.07
N VAL A 59 11.96 -6.80 12.69
CA VAL A 59 12.34 -6.70 14.10
C VAL A 59 11.73 -5.48 14.75
N GLY A 60 11.30 -5.67 15.99
CA GLY A 60 11.06 -4.60 16.93
C GLY A 60 10.38 -5.12 18.19
N PRO A 61 10.10 -4.23 19.13
CA PRO A 61 9.79 -4.63 20.50
C PRO A 61 8.30 -4.91 20.75
N ALA A 62 7.39 -4.56 19.82
CA ALA A 62 5.96 -4.72 19.98
C ALA A 62 5.24 -4.87 18.62
N ALA A 63 3.97 -5.25 18.64
CA ALA A 63 3.15 -5.28 17.43
C ALA A 63 2.94 -3.87 16.85
N ILE A 64 2.86 -3.77 15.53
CA ILE A 64 2.54 -2.54 14.79
C ILE A 64 1.19 -2.65 14.11
N THR A 65 0.59 -1.52 13.79
CA THR A 65 -0.67 -1.47 13.03
C THR A 65 -0.41 -0.92 11.64
N LEU A 66 -0.69 -1.70 10.60
CA LEU A 66 -0.77 -1.24 9.23
C LEU A 66 -2.15 -0.65 8.99
N THR A 67 -2.20 0.52 8.39
CA THR A 67 -3.45 1.20 8.02
C THR A 67 -3.38 1.62 6.56
N VAL A 68 -4.48 1.39 5.85
CA VAL A 68 -4.64 1.78 4.45
C VAL A 68 -5.75 2.81 4.38
N LEU A 69 -5.48 3.95 3.78
CA LEU A 69 -6.40 5.09 3.71
C LEU A 69 -6.85 5.35 2.27
N ASP A 70 -8.09 5.78 2.10
CA ASP A 70 -8.58 6.36 0.85
C ASP A 70 -8.17 7.83 0.72
N SER A 71 -8.55 8.46 -0.40
CA SER A 71 -8.21 9.86 -0.69
C SER A 71 -8.92 10.90 0.17
N ALA A 72 -9.93 10.50 0.94
CA ALA A 72 -10.60 11.35 1.92
C ALA A 72 -10.03 11.12 3.34
N GLY A 73 -9.04 10.24 3.49
CA GLY A 73 -8.45 9.87 4.78
C GLY A 73 -9.26 8.83 5.57
N ASN A 74 -10.25 8.17 4.96
CA ASN A 74 -10.99 7.09 5.62
C ASN A 74 -10.16 5.80 5.59
N THR A 75 -10.25 5.02 6.66
CA THR A 75 -9.63 3.69 6.72
C THR A 75 -10.35 2.71 5.81
N LEU A 76 -9.61 2.18 4.83
CA LEU A 76 -10.04 1.09 3.97
C LEU A 76 -9.77 -0.28 4.60
N ASP A 77 -8.61 -0.43 5.23
CA ASP A 77 -8.24 -1.66 5.94
C ASP A 77 -7.25 -1.36 7.06
N THR A 78 -7.23 -2.23 8.06
CA THR A 78 -6.26 -2.21 9.15
C THR A 78 -5.82 -3.63 9.51
N GLN A 79 -4.52 -3.81 9.72
CA GLN A 79 -3.92 -5.10 10.01
C GLN A 79 -2.89 -4.97 11.12
N THR A 80 -2.87 -5.91 12.06
CA THR A 80 -1.84 -5.96 13.11
C THR A 80 -0.73 -6.91 12.70
N LEU A 81 0.52 -6.43 12.79
CA LEU A 81 1.72 -7.19 12.46
C LEU A 81 2.56 -7.38 13.73
N ASN A 82 2.96 -8.63 14.00
CA ASN A 82 3.90 -8.95 15.06
C ASN A 82 5.34 -8.94 14.54
N PRO A 83 6.35 -8.71 15.38
CA PRO A 83 7.75 -8.80 14.96
C PRO A 83 8.07 -10.16 14.34
N GLY A 84 8.85 -10.17 13.26
CA GLY A 84 9.21 -11.39 12.52
C GLY A 84 8.11 -11.91 11.59
N THR A 85 7.04 -11.14 11.34
CA THR A 85 5.94 -11.53 10.44
C THR A 85 5.89 -10.67 9.19
N SER A 86 5.13 -11.12 8.20
CA SER A 86 4.83 -10.35 7.00
C SER A 86 3.37 -10.53 6.61
N ILE A 87 2.86 -9.55 5.88
CA ILE A 87 1.53 -9.60 5.27
C ILE A 87 1.64 -9.24 3.80
N ALA A 88 0.97 -10.01 2.95
CA ALA A 88 0.77 -9.66 1.55
C ALA A 88 -0.61 -9.02 1.40
N PHE A 89 -0.72 -8.05 0.49
CA PHE A 89 -1.96 -7.30 0.30
C PHE A 89 -2.24 -7.03 -1.18
N THR A 90 -3.51 -6.74 -1.47
CA THR A 90 -3.93 -6.15 -2.74
C THR A 90 -5.04 -5.14 -2.46
N TYR A 91 -4.76 -3.87 -2.73
CA TYR A 91 -5.69 -2.77 -2.53
C TYR A 91 -5.99 -2.05 -3.84
N ARG A 92 -7.16 -1.43 -3.88
CA ARG A 92 -7.63 -0.58 -4.97
C ARG A 92 -8.23 0.68 -4.36
N ARG A 93 -8.12 1.83 -5.05
CA ARG A 93 -8.65 3.13 -4.58
C ARG A 93 -8.07 3.60 -3.24
N PHE A 94 -6.85 3.20 -2.94
CA PHE A 94 -6.12 3.70 -1.78
C PHE A 94 -5.27 4.91 -2.18
N GLU A 95 -5.01 5.80 -1.24
CA GLU A 95 -4.06 6.90 -1.37
C GLU A 95 -2.81 6.64 -0.54
N THR A 96 -2.99 6.24 0.73
CA THR A 96 -1.88 6.11 1.68
C THR A 96 -1.83 4.72 2.28
N ILE A 97 -0.62 4.18 2.40
CA ILE A 97 -0.31 3.00 3.22
C ILE A 97 0.69 3.43 4.28
N GLU A 98 0.32 3.25 5.54
CA GLU A 98 1.12 3.69 6.68
C GLU A 98 1.15 2.65 7.78
N VAL A 99 2.23 2.65 8.57
CA VAL A 99 2.34 1.84 9.78
C VAL A 99 2.41 2.74 11.01
N THR A 100 1.60 2.43 12.01
CA THR A 100 1.64 3.06 13.33
C THR A 100 2.49 2.23 14.27
N LEU A 101 3.55 2.86 14.77
CA LEU A 101 4.43 2.31 15.81
C LEU A 101 3.87 2.74 17.19
N PRO A 102 3.64 1.80 18.12
CA PRO A 102 2.95 2.11 19.37
C PRO A 102 3.82 2.92 20.33
N ALA A 103 3.24 3.94 20.97
CA ALA A 103 3.93 4.77 21.98
C ALA A 103 4.38 3.99 23.22
N ALA A 104 3.65 2.92 23.56
CA ALA A 104 3.79 2.19 24.82
C ALA A 104 5.11 1.41 24.93
N THR A 105 5.80 1.17 23.80
CA THR A 105 7.03 0.36 23.79
C THR A 105 8.11 1.08 23.00
N ALA A 106 9.04 1.69 23.73
CA ALA A 106 10.21 2.33 23.16
C ALA A 106 11.12 1.29 22.49
N GLY A 107 11.75 1.70 21.39
CA GLY A 107 12.68 0.87 20.64
C GLY A 107 12.62 1.13 19.15
N THR A 108 13.46 0.40 18.43
CA THR A 108 13.60 0.50 16.99
C THR A 108 12.75 -0.57 16.31
N TYR A 109 11.92 -0.14 15.36
CA TYR A 109 11.06 -0.96 14.53
C TYR A 109 11.62 -0.92 13.11
N GLN A 110 11.80 -2.07 12.48
CA GLN A 110 12.39 -2.17 11.15
C GLN A 110 11.71 -3.24 10.31
N GLY A 111 11.69 -3.02 9.01
CA GLY A 111 11.17 -3.98 8.07
C GLY A 111 11.39 -3.57 6.62
N GLU A 112 10.66 -4.22 5.74
CA GLU A 112 10.68 -3.98 4.31
C GLU A 112 9.27 -3.75 3.81
N PHE A 113 9.11 -2.78 2.92
CA PHE A 113 7.88 -2.53 2.19
C PHE A 113 8.16 -2.76 0.73
N CYS A 114 7.29 -3.50 0.04
CA CYS A 114 7.32 -3.54 -1.41
C CYS A 114 5.92 -3.51 -1.99
N ILE A 115 5.74 -2.71 -3.03
CA ILE A 115 4.49 -2.58 -3.76
C ILE A 115 4.73 -2.60 -5.25
N THR A 116 3.82 -3.25 -5.96
CA THR A 116 3.68 -3.18 -7.41
C THR A 116 2.36 -2.49 -7.72
N THR A 117 2.44 -1.27 -8.23
CA THR A 117 1.28 -0.47 -8.60
C THR A 117 0.98 -0.61 -10.09
N ARG A 118 -0.30 -0.59 -10.42
CA ARG A 118 -0.81 -0.63 -11.79
C ARG A 118 -1.84 0.49 -11.97
N TYR A 119 -1.64 1.30 -13.01
CA TYR A 119 -2.57 2.38 -13.38
C TYR A 119 -2.60 2.55 -14.90
N PRO A 120 -3.76 2.93 -15.46
CA PRO A 120 -3.90 3.06 -16.91
C PRO A 120 -3.05 4.22 -17.43
N LEU A 121 -2.36 3.98 -18.55
CA LEU A 121 -1.90 5.07 -19.41
C LEU A 121 -3.14 5.64 -20.08
N SER A 122 -3.36 6.94 -19.92
CA SER A 122 -4.45 7.69 -20.55
C SER A 122 -4.60 7.35 -22.03
#